data_AF-A0A9Y2JS59-F1
#
_entry.id   AF-A0A9Y2JS59-F1
#
_cell.length_a   1.000
_cell.length_b   1.000
_cell.length_c   1.000
_cell.angle_alpha   90.00
_cell.angle_beta   90.00
_cell.angle_gamma   90.00
#
_symmetry.space_group_name_H-M   'P 1'
#
loop_
_entity.id
_entity.type
_entity.pdbx_description
1 polymer ?
#
loop_
_entity_poly.entity_id
_entity_poly.type
_entity_poly.pdbx_seq_one_letter_code
_entity_poly.pdbx_strand_id
1 'polypeptide(L)'
;MTLGTDRDATTHRRWQNTFLAGAIVFGLAALGDAAGTVYALTAPGYVFEDGELTGEIMVFVLAAALMLGCAGLGRWLDRRRAALVAEHEHWLPALTERNGAGQVDLDVETARLRLLVLRSVGLVLVWMAVLAGVVAGFVAMSASADHLLKTGTRVTGEVLGVYKHSRDDDTIYVAYPVDYGHYRYADIVWDSGRQYTEGQQITVIYDKADPDRVRTLDETNSDQTWVWAQVIGTIAGMSGLVLSVIAAMNWRRRSRAVRATGWRIASVTVEPDYPIRRGRHLPDINVVYRDGTRITLRAATSSHGSVPMKHQPNRQAWIGGTDRDMVVLFPHGRWRKSPYAVPAYALNMRTGAKNTAAPVPEDPEQTALVKRKVRRFVIVMAGWYAVLIAAGVVLMVLNLLWPLFFVAVVGSLAPIPLTQVYFTRMRAALEEK
;
A
#
# COMPACT_ATOMS: atom_id res chain seq x y z
N MET A 1 -39.52 -4.01 8.11
CA MET A 1 -38.70 -4.89 8.96
C MET A 1 -37.53 -5.38 8.10
N THR A 2 -36.49 -4.54 7.94
CA THR A 2 -35.33 -4.75 7.02
C THR A 2 -34.07 -4.06 7.59
N LEU A 3 -33.96 -3.95 8.92
CA LEU A 3 -32.84 -3.29 9.61
C LEU A 3 -31.58 -4.16 9.75
N GLY A 4 -31.60 -5.43 9.31
CA GLY A 4 -30.50 -6.38 9.48
C GLY A 4 -29.39 -6.30 8.42
N THR A 5 -29.68 -5.85 7.21
CA THR A 5 -28.76 -5.98 6.06
C THR A 5 -27.65 -4.92 6.01
N ASP A 6 -27.86 -3.74 6.60
CA ASP A 6 -26.90 -2.62 6.52
C ASP A 6 -25.67 -2.81 7.43
N ARG A 7 -25.81 -3.57 8.53
CA ARG A 7 -24.72 -3.86 9.47
C ARG A 7 -23.69 -4.83 8.91
N ASP A 8 -24.10 -5.79 8.09
CA ASP A 8 -23.19 -6.77 7.48
C ASP A 8 -22.24 -6.13 6.46
N ALA A 9 -22.71 -5.08 5.75
CA ALA A 9 -21.91 -4.36 4.78
C ALA A 9 -20.68 -3.67 5.41
N THR A 10 -20.83 -3.08 6.60
CA THR A 10 -19.74 -2.37 7.31
C THR A 10 -18.72 -3.32 7.91
N THR A 11 -19.16 -4.46 8.44
CA THR A 11 -18.30 -5.49 9.04
C THR A 11 -17.44 -6.17 7.98
N HIS A 12 -18.05 -6.54 6.84
CA HIS A 12 -17.34 -7.05 5.67
C HIS A 12 -16.30 -6.06 5.12
N ARG A 13 -16.57 -4.76 5.25
CA ARG A 13 -15.67 -3.68 4.81
C ARG A 13 -14.43 -3.57 5.66
N ARG A 14 -14.58 -3.66 6.98
CA ARG A 14 -13.43 -3.69 7.91
C ARG A 14 -12.57 -4.92 7.65
N TRP A 15 -13.18 -6.09 7.51
CA TRP A 15 -12.45 -7.33 7.24
C TRP A 15 -11.65 -7.27 5.94
N GLN A 16 -12.24 -6.77 4.84
CA GLN A 16 -11.51 -6.60 3.58
C GLN A 16 -10.38 -5.56 3.67
N ASN A 17 -10.58 -4.46 4.40
CA ASN A 17 -9.52 -3.47 4.58
C ASN A 17 -8.37 -4.01 5.43
N THR A 18 -8.67 -4.76 6.50
CA THR A 18 -7.66 -5.40 7.35
C THR A 18 -6.91 -6.49 6.59
N PHE A 19 -7.63 -7.32 5.82
CA PHE A 19 -7.02 -8.35 4.98
C PHE A 19 -6.14 -7.74 3.88
N LEU A 20 -6.61 -6.68 3.22
CA LEU A 20 -5.83 -5.96 2.22
C LEU A 20 -4.59 -5.32 2.86
N ALA A 21 -4.74 -4.66 4.00
CA ALA A 21 -3.59 -4.10 4.73
C ALA A 21 -2.58 -5.19 5.12
N GLY A 22 -3.05 -6.35 5.61
CA GLY A 22 -2.18 -7.49 5.91
C GLY A 22 -1.48 -8.03 4.67
N ALA A 23 -2.19 -8.19 3.54
CA ALA A 23 -1.59 -8.62 2.28
C ALA A 23 -0.58 -7.61 1.73
N ILE A 24 -0.82 -6.31 1.91
CA ILE A 24 0.14 -5.25 1.57
C ILE A 24 1.39 -5.38 2.44
N VAL A 25 1.25 -5.40 3.76
CA VAL A 25 2.38 -5.49 4.69
C VAL A 25 3.20 -6.76 4.45
N PHE A 26 2.52 -7.90 4.28
CA PHE A 26 3.17 -9.18 4.02
C PHE A 26 3.85 -9.20 2.65
N GLY A 27 3.19 -8.67 1.61
CA GLY A 27 3.78 -8.54 0.28
C GLY A 27 5.00 -7.62 0.27
N LEU A 28 4.97 -6.54 1.06
CA LEU A 28 6.11 -5.65 1.23
C LEU A 28 7.29 -6.35 1.92
N ALA A 29 7.03 -7.06 3.01
CA ALA A 29 8.06 -7.82 3.73
C ALA A 29 8.70 -8.89 2.84
N ALA A 30 7.88 -9.66 2.13
CA ALA A 30 8.34 -10.71 1.24
C ALA A 30 9.20 -10.23 0.07
N LEU A 31 8.85 -9.09 -0.52
CA LEU A 31 9.65 -8.51 -1.60
C LEU A 31 10.94 -7.88 -1.07
N GLY A 32 10.96 -7.39 0.18
CA GLY A 32 12.19 -6.95 0.84
C GLY A 32 13.14 -8.13 1.06
N ASP A 33 12.63 -9.22 1.62
CA ASP A 33 13.36 -10.48 1.77
C ASP A 33 13.87 -10.97 0.42
N ALA A 34 13.01 -10.92 -0.61
CA ALA A 34 13.37 -11.30 -1.96
C ALA A 34 14.54 -10.52 -2.55
N ALA A 35 14.57 -9.21 -2.32
CA ALA A 35 15.67 -8.37 -2.77
C ALA A 35 16.96 -8.71 -2.01
N GLY A 36 16.87 -8.98 -0.70
CA GLY A 36 17.98 -9.44 0.13
C GLY A 36 18.58 -10.75 -0.38
N THR A 37 17.73 -11.75 -0.65
CA THR A 37 18.16 -13.05 -1.18
C THR A 37 18.82 -12.94 -2.55
N VAL A 38 18.24 -12.14 -3.45
CA VAL A 38 18.84 -11.93 -4.78
C VAL A 38 20.20 -11.25 -4.64
N TYR A 39 20.33 -10.29 -3.73
CA TYR A 39 21.61 -9.66 -3.42
C TYR A 39 22.62 -10.67 -2.86
N ALA A 40 22.24 -11.45 -1.85
CA ALA A 40 23.07 -12.49 -1.24
C ALA A 40 23.53 -13.54 -2.26
N LEU A 41 22.64 -13.99 -3.15
CA LEU A 41 22.97 -14.94 -4.23
C LEU A 41 23.88 -14.35 -5.31
N THR A 42 23.91 -13.03 -5.48
CA THR A 42 24.69 -12.36 -6.52
C THR A 42 26.01 -11.76 -6.00
N ALA A 43 26.15 -11.59 -4.68
CA ALA A 43 27.35 -11.11 -4.02
C ALA A 43 28.47 -12.18 -4.00
N PRO A 44 29.60 -11.96 -4.69
CA PRO A 44 30.73 -12.89 -4.68
C PRO A 44 31.32 -13.05 -3.27
N GLY A 45 31.27 -14.27 -2.73
CA GLY A 45 31.83 -14.57 -1.40
C GLY A 45 30.85 -14.45 -0.25
N TYR A 46 29.57 -14.12 -0.51
CA TYR A 46 28.52 -14.32 0.46
C TYR A 46 28.35 -15.82 0.71
N VAL A 47 28.69 -16.26 1.92
CA VAL A 47 28.43 -17.62 2.37
C VAL A 47 27.21 -17.53 3.26
N PHE A 48 26.09 -18.05 2.78
CA PHE A 48 24.89 -18.21 3.60
C PHE A 48 25.26 -18.97 4.87
N GLU A 49 24.93 -18.44 6.04
CA GLU A 49 25.02 -19.22 7.27
C GLU A 49 24.08 -20.43 7.18
N ASP A 50 24.42 -21.54 7.86
CA ASP A 50 23.64 -22.78 7.79
C ASP A 50 22.15 -22.51 8.09
N GLY A 51 21.29 -22.61 7.07
CA GLY A 51 19.84 -22.42 7.16
C GLY A 51 19.30 -21.07 6.66
N GLU A 52 20.14 -20.07 6.40
CA GLU A 52 19.73 -18.74 5.93
C GLU A 52 19.01 -18.82 4.57
N LEU A 53 19.64 -19.45 3.57
CA LEU A 53 19.03 -19.66 2.25
C LEU A 53 17.72 -20.46 2.32
N THR A 54 17.63 -21.40 3.26
CA THR A 54 16.40 -22.18 3.48
C THR A 54 15.29 -21.30 4.07
N GLY A 55 15.65 -20.40 4.99
CA GLY A 55 14.77 -19.38 5.56
C GLY A 55 14.21 -18.45 4.48
N GLU A 56 15.08 -17.90 3.64
CA GLU A 56 14.71 -17.03 2.53
C GLU A 56 13.78 -17.73 1.52
N ILE A 57 14.13 -18.96 1.09
CA ILE A 57 13.25 -19.75 0.20
C ILE A 57 11.88 -19.98 0.85
N MET A 58 11.82 -20.25 2.16
CA MET A 58 10.55 -20.40 2.88
C MET A 58 9.72 -19.11 2.87
N VAL A 59 10.34 -17.96 3.13
CA VAL A 59 9.65 -16.66 3.12
C VAL A 59 9.09 -16.36 1.73
N PHE A 60 9.87 -16.60 0.67
CA PHE A 60 9.42 -16.49 -0.70
C PHE A 60 8.23 -17.40 -1.03
N VAL A 61 8.31 -18.68 -0.68
CA VAL A 61 7.23 -19.64 -0.92
C VAL A 61 5.98 -19.23 -0.16
N LEU A 62 6.12 -18.80 1.09
CA LEU A 62 5.02 -18.33 1.92
C LEU A 62 4.37 -17.07 1.33
N ALA A 63 5.17 -16.15 0.80
CA ALA A 63 4.69 -14.95 0.14
C ALA A 63 4.01 -15.19 -1.19
N ALA A 64 4.60 -16.04 -2.04
CA ALA A 64 3.98 -16.47 -3.27
C ALA A 64 2.65 -17.17 -2.98
N ALA A 65 2.62 -18.09 -2.01
CA ALA A 65 1.40 -18.79 -1.58
C ALA A 65 0.36 -17.82 -1.03
N LEU A 66 0.74 -16.82 -0.23
CA LEU A 66 -0.17 -15.83 0.33
C LEU A 66 -0.69 -14.87 -0.74
N MET A 67 0.15 -14.46 -1.70
CA MET A 67 -0.29 -13.67 -2.86
C MET A 67 -1.24 -14.45 -3.77
N LEU A 68 -0.90 -15.71 -4.10
CA LEU A 68 -1.76 -16.60 -4.87
C LEU A 68 -3.07 -16.91 -4.12
N GLY A 69 -3.02 -17.09 -2.81
CA GLY A 69 -4.17 -17.25 -1.93
C GLY A 69 -5.06 -16.02 -1.92
N CYS A 70 -4.48 -14.81 -1.77
CA CYS A 70 -5.19 -13.54 -1.87
C CYS A 70 -5.85 -13.36 -3.23
N ALA A 71 -5.12 -13.67 -4.31
CA ALA A 71 -5.64 -13.59 -5.67
C ALA A 71 -6.75 -14.63 -5.91
N GLY A 72 -6.59 -15.85 -5.43
CA GLY A 72 -7.55 -16.94 -5.51
C GLY A 72 -8.83 -16.64 -4.73
N LEU A 73 -8.68 -16.19 -3.47
CA LEU A 73 -9.79 -15.74 -2.63
C LEU A 73 -10.49 -14.53 -3.26
N GLY A 74 -9.74 -13.58 -3.82
CA GLY A 74 -10.27 -12.45 -4.56
C GLY A 74 -11.10 -12.89 -5.78
N ARG A 75 -10.63 -13.85 -6.57
CA ARG A 75 -11.38 -14.43 -7.69
C ARG A 75 -12.61 -15.22 -7.23
N TRP A 76 -12.50 -15.97 -6.14
CA TRP A 76 -13.61 -16.75 -5.58
C TRP A 76 -14.72 -15.85 -5.04
N LEU A 77 -14.34 -14.79 -4.30
CA LEU A 77 -15.27 -13.75 -3.86
C LEU A 77 -15.88 -13.02 -5.06
N ASP A 78 -15.11 -12.71 -6.10
CA ASP A 78 -15.63 -12.12 -7.33
C ASP A 78 -16.67 -13.05 -8.00
N ARG A 79 -16.45 -14.38 -8.02
CA ARG A 79 -17.42 -15.35 -8.56
C ARG A 79 -18.69 -15.44 -7.71
N ARG A 80 -18.56 -15.53 -6.39
CA ARG A 80 -19.71 -15.50 -5.47
C ARG A 80 -20.50 -14.20 -5.61
N ARG A 81 -19.81 -13.07 -5.74
CA ARG A 81 -20.45 -11.78 -6.02
C ARG A 81 -21.11 -11.78 -7.37
N ALA A 82 -20.50 -12.31 -8.43
CA ALA A 82 -21.12 -12.40 -9.74
C ALA A 82 -22.46 -13.18 -9.71
N ALA A 83 -22.56 -14.20 -8.86
CA ALA A 83 -23.81 -14.92 -8.62
C ALA A 83 -24.86 -14.04 -7.89
N LEU A 84 -24.46 -13.28 -6.87
CA LEU A 84 -25.35 -12.31 -6.19
C LEU A 84 -25.72 -11.12 -7.09
N VAL A 85 -24.81 -10.76 -7.99
CA VAL A 85 -24.97 -9.68 -8.97
C VAL A 85 -26.09 -10.00 -9.94
N ALA A 86 -26.46 -11.27 -10.18
CA ALA A 86 -27.68 -11.61 -10.92
C ALA A 86 -28.94 -10.88 -10.39
N GLU A 87 -28.93 -10.45 -9.12
CA GLU A 87 -29.94 -9.57 -8.53
C GLU A 87 -29.67 -8.06 -8.76
N HIS A 88 -29.21 -7.68 -9.96
CA HIS A 88 -28.86 -6.30 -10.35
C HIS A 88 -29.96 -5.26 -10.07
N GLU A 89 -31.22 -5.71 -10.04
CA GLU A 89 -32.40 -4.88 -9.84
C GLU A 89 -32.38 -4.10 -8.52
N HIS A 90 -31.62 -4.57 -7.53
CA HIS A 90 -31.48 -3.90 -6.23
C HIS A 90 -30.57 -2.66 -6.28
N TRP A 91 -29.71 -2.53 -7.29
CA TRP A 91 -28.72 -1.45 -7.35
C TRP A 91 -29.02 -0.44 -8.45
N LEU A 92 -29.47 -0.92 -9.61
CA LEU A 92 -29.76 -0.11 -10.78
C LEU A 92 -31.17 -0.39 -11.28
N PRO A 93 -31.89 0.61 -11.81
CA PRO A 93 -33.14 0.37 -12.51
C PRO A 93 -32.94 -0.53 -13.73
N ALA A 94 -34.03 -1.17 -14.17
CA ALA A 94 -34.05 -1.92 -15.42
C ALA A 94 -33.58 -1.03 -16.60
N LEU A 95 -32.92 -1.67 -17.56
CA LEU A 95 -32.41 -1.00 -18.76
C LEU A 95 -33.62 -0.67 -19.65
N THR A 96 -33.94 0.61 -19.79
CA THR A 96 -34.94 1.09 -20.77
C THR A 96 -34.20 1.70 -21.95
N GLU A 97 -34.77 1.64 -23.15
CA GLU A 97 -34.16 2.19 -24.37
C GLU A 97 -33.77 3.68 -24.22
N ARG A 98 -34.50 4.43 -23.39
CA ARG A 98 -34.24 5.85 -23.11
C ARG A 98 -33.06 6.10 -22.16
N ASN A 99 -32.48 5.08 -21.54
CA ASN A 99 -31.37 5.22 -20.59
C ASN A 99 -30.03 5.60 -21.27
N GLY A 100 -29.92 5.39 -22.59
CA GLY A 100 -28.81 5.87 -23.42
C GLY A 100 -29.02 7.23 -24.08
N ALA A 101 -30.21 7.84 -23.94
CA ALA A 101 -30.51 9.11 -24.58
C ALA A 101 -29.72 10.26 -23.93
N GLY A 102 -28.65 10.69 -24.61
CA GLY A 102 -27.80 11.81 -24.21
C GLY A 102 -26.67 12.06 -25.19
N GLN A 103 -25.98 13.19 -25.05
CA GLN A 103 -24.89 13.66 -25.92
C GLN A 103 -23.58 12.83 -25.80
N VAL A 104 -23.56 11.79 -24.96
CA VAL A 104 -22.35 11.02 -24.62
C VAL A 104 -22.45 9.62 -25.17
N ASP A 105 -21.48 9.22 -25.99
CA ASP A 105 -21.32 7.84 -26.47
C ASP A 105 -20.84 6.94 -25.32
N LEU A 106 -21.78 6.18 -24.74
CA LEU A 106 -21.55 5.37 -23.55
C LEU A 106 -20.70 4.13 -23.84
N ASP A 107 -20.66 3.64 -25.07
CA ASP A 107 -19.81 2.51 -25.46
C ASP A 107 -18.35 2.95 -25.52
N VAL A 108 -18.10 4.14 -26.10
CA VAL A 108 -16.78 4.77 -26.07
C VAL A 108 -16.33 5.05 -24.64
N GLU A 109 -17.20 5.54 -23.76
CA GLU A 109 -16.85 5.77 -22.36
C GLU A 109 -16.57 4.47 -21.58
N THR A 110 -17.31 3.40 -21.89
CA THR A 110 -17.03 2.06 -21.35
C THR A 110 -15.67 1.53 -21.82
N ALA A 111 -15.30 1.80 -23.08
CA ALA A 111 -13.98 1.49 -23.61
C ALA A 111 -12.89 2.35 -22.95
N ARG A 112 -13.14 3.63 -22.65
CA ARG A 112 -12.21 4.51 -21.92
C ARG A 112 -11.90 4.02 -20.51
N LEU A 113 -12.82 3.31 -19.86
CA LEU A 113 -12.50 2.64 -18.59
C LEU A 113 -11.37 1.60 -18.74
N ARG A 114 -11.22 0.95 -19.91
CA ARG A 114 -10.07 0.07 -20.20
C ARG A 114 -8.76 0.84 -20.24
N LEU A 115 -8.78 2.07 -20.75
CA LEU A 115 -7.60 2.91 -20.76
C LEU A 115 -7.13 3.26 -19.35
N LEU A 116 -8.06 3.44 -18.39
CA LEU A 116 -7.70 3.61 -16.98
C LEU A 116 -7.04 2.36 -16.38
N VAL A 117 -7.52 1.16 -16.76
CA VAL A 117 -6.87 -0.11 -16.41
C VAL A 117 -5.46 -0.17 -17.00
N LEU A 118 -5.31 0.12 -18.29
CA LEU A 118 -4.02 0.11 -18.98
C LEU A 118 -3.05 1.13 -18.37
N ARG A 119 -3.51 2.32 -18.00
CA ARG A 119 -2.69 3.31 -17.29
C ARG A 119 -2.22 2.80 -15.93
N SER A 120 -3.10 2.16 -15.17
CA SER A 120 -2.71 1.55 -13.88
C SER A 120 -1.73 0.39 -14.07
N VAL A 121 -1.88 -0.43 -15.11
CA VAL A 121 -0.90 -1.47 -15.48
C VAL A 121 0.43 -0.84 -15.92
N GLY A 122 0.41 0.25 -16.68
CA GLY A 122 1.61 1.01 -17.02
C GLY A 122 2.35 1.49 -15.78
N LEU A 123 1.63 2.01 -14.77
CA LEU A 123 2.23 2.38 -13.48
C LEU A 123 2.84 1.18 -12.75
N VAL A 124 2.21 0.00 -12.78
CA VAL A 124 2.80 -1.24 -12.24
C VAL A 124 4.15 -1.52 -12.91
N LEU A 125 4.22 -1.44 -14.23
CA LEU A 125 5.47 -1.68 -14.98
C LEU A 125 6.55 -0.63 -14.67
N VAL A 126 6.17 0.64 -14.53
CA VAL A 126 7.10 1.72 -14.13
C VAL A 126 7.69 1.43 -12.76
N TRP A 127 6.88 1.07 -11.77
CA TRP A 127 7.39 0.77 -10.43
C TRP A 127 8.21 -0.52 -10.37
N MET A 128 7.87 -1.53 -11.18
CA MET A 128 8.73 -2.71 -11.37
C MET A 128 10.10 -2.33 -11.94
N ALA A 129 10.15 -1.43 -12.93
CA ALA A 129 11.40 -0.96 -13.50
C ALA A 129 12.25 -0.17 -12.49
N VAL A 130 11.61 0.67 -11.65
CA VAL A 130 12.29 1.37 -10.54
C VAL A 130 12.92 0.36 -9.59
N LEU A 131 12.17 -0.67 -9.16
CA LEU A 131 12.68 -1.72 -8.28
C LEU A 131 13.83 -2.51 -8.91
N ALA A 132 13.70 -2.88 -10.18
CA ALA A 132 14.77 -3.54 -10.91
C ALA A 132 16.04 -2.66 -10.98
N GLY A 133 15.89 -1.36 -11.18
CA GLY A 133 17.00 -0.40 -11.16
C GLY A 133 17.67 -0.31 -9.78
N VAL A 134 16.90 -0.35 -8.70
CA VAL A 134 17.45 -0.36 -7.33
C VAL A 134 18.22 -1.65 -7.06
N VAL A 135 17.68 -2.81 -7.44
CA VAL A 135 18.38 -4.11 -7.31
C VAL A 135 19.68 -4.09 -8.13
N ALA A 136 19.64 -3.61 -9.36
CA ALA A 136 20.84 -3.46 -10.19
C ALA A 136 21.86 -2.50 -9.54
N GLY A 137 21.40 -1.43 -8.87
CA GLY A 137 22.23 -0.52 -8.09
C GLY A 137 22.95 -1.23 -6.93
N PHE A 138 22.26 -2.10 -6.19
CA PHE A 138 22.86 -2.88 -5.10
C PHE A 138 23.93 -3.84 -5.62
N VAL A 139 23.62 -4.57 -6.68
CA VAL A 139 24.56 -5.48 -7.34
C VAL A 139 25.78 -4.72 -7.85
N ALA A 140 25.57 -3.55 -8.47
CA ALA A 140 26.64 -2.71 -8.96
C ALA A 140 27.54 -2.20 -7.81
N MET A 141 26.97 -1.79 -6.67
CA MET A 141 27.75 -1.37 -5.49
C MET A 141 28.65 -2.50 -4.98
N SER A 142 28.07 -3.69 -4.78
CA SER A 142 28.80 -4.87 -4.31
C SER A 142 29.93 -5.26 -5.28
N ALA A 143 29.62 -5.34 -6.57
CA ALA A 143 30.62 -5.63 -7.60
C ALA A 143 31.72 -4.55 -7.66
N SER A 144 31.36 -3.28 -7.43
CA SER A 144 32.30 -2.17 -7.31
C SER A 144 33.28 -2.42 -6.15
N ALA A 145 32.75 -2.72 -4.97
CA ALA A 145 33.53 -2.94 -3.76
C ALA A 145 34.49 -4.13 -3.89
N ASP A 146 34.04 -5.21 -4.55
CA ASP A 146 34.85 -6.39 -4.86
C ASP A 146 35.93 -6.10 -5.91
N HIS A 147 35.59 -5.32 -6.93
CA HIS A 147 36.55 -4.88 -7.92
C HIS A 147 37.67 -4.09 -7.24
N LEU A 148 37.33 -3.18 -6.33
CA LEU A 148 38.30 -2.41 -5.56
C LEU A 148 39.18 -3.30 -4.68
N LEU A 149 38.62 -4.32 -4.01
CA LEU A 149 39.40 -5.30 -3.26
C LEU A 149 40.40 -6.05 -4.13
N LYS A 150 40.03 -6.38 -5.37
CA LYS A 150 40.86 -7.16 -6.30
C LYS A 150 41.95 -6.30 -6.93
N THR A 151 41.59 -5.15 -7.49
CA THR A 151 42.46 -4.34 -8.36
C THR A 151 43.00 -3.08 -7.69
N GLY A 152 42.48 -2.68 -6.53
CA GLY A 152 42.86 -1.45 -5.87
C GLY A 152 44.32 -1.44 -5.40
N THR A 153 44.88 -0.24 -5.32
CA THR A 153 46.25 -0.04 -4.82
C THR A 153 46.24 -0.17 -3.31
N ARG A 154 47.09 -1.04 -2.76
CA ARG A 154 47.18 -1.30 -1.32
C ARG A 154 48.33 -0.47 -0.74
N VAL A 155 48.03 0.36 0.24
CA VAL A 155 49.00 1.19 0.97
C VAL A 155 48.80 1.06 2.47
N THR A 156 49.85 1.32 3.24
CA THR A 156 49.73 1.46 4.69
C THR A 156 49.18 2.85 4.98
N GLY A 157 48.02 2.91 5.64
CA GLY A 157 47.44 4.13 6.19
C GLY A 157 47.43 4.11 7.70
N GLU A 158 47.25 5.27 8.31
CA GLU A 158 47.21 5.47 9.75
C GLU A 158 45.81 5.95 10.18
N VAL A 159 45.25 5.29 11.19
CA VAL A 159 44.00 5.72 11.83
C VAL A 159 44.28 6.96 12.64
N LEU A 160 43.77 8.11 12.21
CA LEU A 160 43.92 9.38 12.92
C LEU A 160 42.87 9.58 14.02
N GLY A 161 41.69 8.99 13.86
CA GLY A 161 40.58 9.16 14.79
C GLY A 161 39.57 8.02 14.68
N VAL A 162 38.95 7.68 15.80
CA VAL A 162 37.82 6.73 15.86
C VAL A 162 36.63 7.47 16.44
N TYR A 163 35.65 7.78 15.60
CA TYR A 163 34.48 8.57 15.95
C TYR A 163 33.28 7.67 16.17
N LYS A 164 32.83 7.61 17.42
CA LYS A 164 31.57 6.95 17.77
C LYS A 164 30.44 7.94 17.75
N HIS A 165 29.47 7.76 16.85
CA HIS A 165 28.35 8.67 16.73
C HIS A 165 27.15 8.11 17.48
N SER A 166 26.52 8.92 18.34
CA SER A 166 25.33 8.48 19.08
C SER A 166 24.08 8.25 18.20
N ARG A 167 24.13 8.70 16.94
CA ARG A 167 23.00 8.68 16.00
C ARG A 167 23.36 8.29 14.56
N ASP A 168 24.62 8.35 14.19
CA ASP A 168 25.12 8.01 12.87
C ASP A 168 26.03 6.78 12.97
N ASP A 169 26.47 6.24 11.84
CA ASP A 169 27.39 5.11 11.84
C ASP A 169 28.73 5.51 12.46
N ASP A 170 29.35 4.59 13.20
CA ASP A 170 30.68 4.79 13.72
C ASP A 170 31.67 4.88 12.53
N THR A 171 32.63 5.79 12.59
CA THR A 171 33.59 6.00 11.49
C THR A 171 35.03 6.02 12.01
N ILE A 172 35.95 5.56 11.17
CA ILE A 172 37.39 5.77 11.36
C ILE A 172 37.88 6.80 10.34
N TYR A 173 38.65 7.78 10.81
CA TYR A 173 39.28 8.77 9.95
C TYR A 173 40.72 8.35 9.68
N VAL A 174 41.06 8.13 8.42
CA VAL A 174 42.30 7.48 8.01
C VAL A 174 43.09 8.38 7.09
N ALA A 175 44.38 8.58 7.41
CA ALA A 175 45.33 9.20 6.50
C ALA A 175 46.09 8.13 5.73
N TYR A 176 46.23 8.30 4.43
CA TYR A 176 46.97 7.35 3.59
C TYR A 176 47.70 8.06 2.45
N PRO A 177 48.88 7.57 2.06
CA PRO A 177 49.64 8.15 0.97
C PRO A 177 49.05 7.74 -0.39
N VAL A 178 48.84 8.72 -1.25
CA VAL A 178 48.51 8.59 -2.67
C VAL A 178 49.65 9.21 -3.47
N ASP A 179 50.13 8.53 -4.51
CA ASP A 179 51.11 8.99 -5.52
C ASP A 179 52.16 10.03 -5.05
N TYR A 180 53.45 9.66 -5.04
CA TYR A 180 54.57 10.54 -4.68
C TYR A 180 54.48 11.19 -3.28
N GLY A 181 53.74 10.58 -2.35
CA GLY A 181 53.73 10.96 -0.94
C GLY A 181 52.70 12.03 -0.55
N HIS A 182 51.74 12.34 -1.42
CA HIS A 182 50.61 13.19 -1.04
C HIS A 182 49.66 12.42 -0.12
N TYR A 183 49.38 12.95 1.07
CA TYR A 183 48.41 12.33 1.96
C TYR A 183 46.99 12.71 1.56
N ARG A 184 46.13 11.69 1.49
CA ARG A 184 44.67 11.83 1.44
C ARG A 184 44.09 11.38 2.77
N TYR A 185 42.88 11.84 3.01
CA TYR A 185 42.12 11.54 4.21
C TYR A 185 40.75 11.06 3.81
N ALA A 186 40.23 10.07 4.52
CA ALA A 186 38.88 9.59 4.30
C ALA A 186 38.24 9.15 5.60
N ASP A 187 36.94 9.42 5.69
CA ASP A 187 36.06 8.77 6.65
C ASP A 187 35.68 7.40 6.09
N ILE A 188 35.95 6.35 6.86
CA ILE A 188 35.58 4.98 6.53
C ILE A 188 34.56 4.52 7.57
N VAL A 189 33.38 4.10 7.11
CA VAL A 189 32.35 3.52 7.98
C VAL A 189 32.88 2.24 8.62
N TRP A 190 32.71 2.14 9.93
CA TRP A 190 33.16 1.03 10.77
C TRP A 190 31.99 0.06 11.01
N ASP A 191 31.86 -0.94 10.14
CA ASP A 191 30.79 -1.94 10.16
C ASP A 191 31.27 -3.36 10.55
N SER A 192 32.57 -3.66 10.48
CA SER A 192 33.11 -5.01 10.76
C SER A 192 33.09 -5.43 12.23
N GLY A 193 32.88 -4.49 13.16
CA GLY A 193 33.00 -4.72 14.61
C GLY A 193 34.44 -4.91 15.12
N ARG A 194 35.45 -4.86 14.23
CA ARG A 194 36.86 -4.88 14.61
C ARG A 194 37.21 -3.61 15.41
N GLN A 195 37.91 -3.74 16.53
CA GLN A 195 38.35 -2.55 17.26
C GLN A 195 39.54 -1.88 16.56
N TYR A 196 39.45 -0.56 16.39
CA TYR A 196 40.54 0.29 15.91
C TYR A 196 41.04 1.21 17.00
N THR A 197 42.33 1.56 16.95
CA THR A 197 42.96 2.53 17.84
C THR A 197 43.64 3.64 17.04
N GLU A 198 43.66 4.87 17.57
CA GLU A 198 44.43 5.97 16.97
C GLU A 198 45.92 5.60 16.85
N GLY A 199 46.55 6.01 15.75
CA GLY A 199 47.91 5.63 15.38
C GLY A 199 48.06 4.22 14.80
N GLN A 200 46.98 3.42 14.78
CA GLN A 200 47.04 2.08 14.21
C GLN A 200 47.30 2.13 12.72
N GLN A 201 48.29 1.37 12.28
CA GLN A 201 48.60 1.17 10.87
C GLN A 201 47.65 0.10 10.29
N ILE A 202 46.92 0.46 9.25
CA ILE A 202 45.96 -0.41 8.57
C ILE A 202 46.23 -0.45 7.06
N THR A 203 45.81 -1.53 6.40
CA THR A 203 45.89 -1.60 4.94
C THR A 203 44.69 -0.87 4.33
N VAL A 204 44.99 0.22 3.65
CA VAL A 204 44.02 1.01 2.90
C VAL A 204 44.10 0.62 1.43
N ILE A 205 42.94 0.40 0.82
CA ILE A 205 42.81 0.02 -0.59
C ILE A 205 42.03 1.12 -1.29
N TYR A 206 42.67 1.80 -2.24
CA TYR A 206 42.05 2.90 -2.99
C TYR A 206 42.11 2.69 -4.51
N ASP A 207 41.20 3.34 -5.22
CA ASP A 207 41.17 3.35 -6.68
C ASP A 207 42.14 4.42 -7.19
N LYS A 208 43.13 4.03 -8.00
CA LYS A 208 44.13 4.99 -8.49
C LYS A 208 43.52 6.05 -9.41
N ALA A 209 42.46 5.72 -10.14
CA ALA A 209 41.77 6.67 -11.02
C ALA A 209 40.84 7.63 -10.25
N ASP A 210 40.39 7.21 -9.06
CA ASP A 210 39.51 7.97 -8.19
C ASP A 210 39.93 7.78 -6.72
N PRO A 211 40.95 8.52 -6.24
CA PRO A 211 41.54 8.27 -4.92
C PRO A 211 40.57 8.44 -3.75
N ASP A 212 39.48 9.19 -3.92
CA ASP A 212 38.47 9.36 -2.88
C ASP A 212 37.64 8.08 -2.67
N ARG A 213 37.71 7.14 -3.63
CA ARG A 213 37.12 5.81 -3.54
C ARG A 213 38.07 4.85 -2.83
N VAL A 214 37.89 4.75 -1.53
CA VAL A 214 38.79 4.03 -0.61
C VAL A 214 38.02 3.07 0.28
N ARG A 215 38.64 1.95 0.66
CA ARG A 215 38.12 0.98 1.63
C ARG A 215 39.26 0.36 2.43
N THR A 216 38.95 -0.44 3.45
CA THR A 216 39.95 -1.31 4.09
C THR A 216 39.71 -2.76 3.68
N LEU A 217 40.52 -3.69 4.21
CA LEU A 217 40.29 -5.12 4.03
C LEU A 217 38.96 -5.57 4.66
N ASP A 218 38.61 -4.96 5.79
CA ASP A 218 37.46 -5.37 6.60
C ASP A 218 36.25 -4.46 6.35
N GLU A 219 36.47 -3.17 6.09
CA GLU A 219 35.43 -2.16 5.94
C GLU A 219 35.15 -1.87 4.46
N THR A 220 33.89 -1.93 4.05
CA THR A 220 33.48 -1.75 2.65
C THR A 220 33.53 -0.31 2.16
N ASN A 221 33.34 0.64 3.08
CA ASN A 221 33.22 2.07 2.84
C ASN A 221 32.27 2.46 1.68
N SER A 222 31.03 1.99 1.76
CA SER A 222 30.01 2.35 0.78
C SER A 222 29.61 3.82 0.93
N ASP A 223 29.38 4.53 -0.18
CA ASP A 223 28.81 5.88 -0.13
C ASP A 223 27.41 5.84 0.51
N GLN A 224 27.34 6.34 1.74
CA GLN A 224 26.12 6.36 2.55
C GLN A 224 24.97 7.07 1.84
N THR A 225 25.26 8.10 1.03
CA THR A 225 24.25 8.81 0.23
C THR A 225 23.59 7.87 -0.77
N TRP A 226 24.41 7.04 -1.43
CA TRP A 226 23.95 6.08 -2.41
C TRP A 226 23.18 4.92 -1.78
N VAL A 227 23.63 4.43 -0.61
CA VAL A 227 22.88 3.45 0.20
C VAL A 227 21.49 4.00 0.55
N TRP A 228 21.39 5.23 1.07
CA TRP A 228 20.12 5.86 1.38
C TRP A 228 19.23 6.06 0.16
N ALA A 229 19.80 6.46 -0.99
CA ALA A 229 19.06 6.59 -2.23
C ALA A 229 18.41 5.25 -2.64
N GLN A 230 19.12 4.13 -2.46
CA GLN A 230 18.59 2.79 -2.75
C GLN A 230 17.55 2.33 -1.72
N VAL A 231 17.73 2.63 -0.44
CA VAL A 231 16.72 2.35 0.60
C VAL A 231 15.42 3.10 0.31
N ILE A 232 15.51 4.41 0.05
CA ILE A 232 14.35 5.26 -0.31
C ILE A 232 13.71 4.75 -1.61
N GLY A 233 14.53 4.43 -2.61
CA GLY A 233 14.08 3.88 -3.89
C GLY A 233 13.32 2.56 -3.72
N THR A 234 13.79 1.68 -2.83
CA THR A 234 13.11 0.42 -2.48
C THR A 234 11.76 0.69 -1.85
N ILE A 235 11.70 1.50 -0.78
CA ILE A 235 10.45 1.80 -0.07
C ILE A 235 9.42 2.45 -1.01
N ALA A 236 9.85 3.42 -1.81
CA ALA A 236 9.01 4.11 -2.77
C ALA A 236 8.53 3.18 -3.89
N GLY A 237 9.44 2.40 -4.48
CA GLY A 237 9.15 1.44 -5.54
C GLY A 237 8.13 0.40 -5.11
N MET A 238 8.32 -0.11 -3.90
CA MET A 238 7.47 -1.11 -3.27
C MET A 238 6.06 -0.57 -2.98
N SER A 239 5.98 0.59 -2.32
CA SER A 239 4.71 1.23 -2.02
C SER A 239 3.95 1.59 -3.31
N GLY A 240 4.66 2.13 -4.29
CA GLY A 240 4.12 2.50 -5.60
C GLY A 240 3.58 1.30 -6.37
N LEU A 241 4.32 0.18 -6.37
CA LEU A 241 3.92 -1.07 -7.01
C LEU A 241 2.61 -1.60 -6.43
N VAL A 242 2.54 -1.74 -5.11
CA VAL A 242 1.36 -2.26 -4.40
C VAL A 242 0.13 -1.40 -4.69
N LEU A 243 0.24 -0.08 -4.55
CA LEU A 243 -0.86 0.85 -4.81
C LEU A 243 -1.32 0.79 -6.27
N SER A 244 -0.39 0.63 -7.21
CA SER A 244 -0.69 0.53 -8.65
C SER A 244 -1.40 -0.78 -9.00
N VAL A 245 -1.00 -1.90 -8.39
CA VAL A 245 -1.68 -3.20 -8.56
C VAL A 245 -3.12 -3.11 -8.05
N ILE A 246 -3.33 -2.55 -6.85
CA ILE A 246 -4.66 -2.36 -6.26
C ILE A 246 -5.51 -1.47 -7.18
N ALA A 247 -4.96 -0.36 -7.67
CA ALA A 247 -5.64 0.53 -8.61
C ALA A 247 -6.04 -0.20 -9.90
N ALA A 248 -5.14 -0.98 -10.50
CA ALA A 248 -5.39 -1.75 -11.70
C ALA A 248 -6.50 -2.79 -11.50
N MET A 249 -6.46 -3.54 -10.40
CA MET A 249 -7.48 -4.53 -10.05
C MET A 249 -8.85 -3.88 -9.85
N ASN A 250 -8.90 -2.78 -9.10
CA ASN A 250 -10.14 -2.08 -8.81
C ASN A 250 -10.76 -1.45 -10.07
N TRP A 251 -9.96 -0.83 -10.94
CA TRP A 251 -10.46 -0.34 -12.23
C TRP A 251 -10.90 -1.46 -13.16
N ARG A 252 -10.21 -2.61 -13.14
CA ARG A 252 -10.61 -3.78 -13.93
C ARG A 252 -11.94 -4.36 -13.46
N ARG A 253 -12.17 -4.42 -12.14
CA ARG A 253 -13.45 -4.84 -11.56
C ARG A 253 -14.57 -3.88 -11.96
N ARG A 254 -14.39 -2.57 -11.77
CA ARG A 254 -15.34 -1.54 -12.20
C ARG A 254 -15.65 -1.57 -13.69
N SER A 255 -14.63 -1.69 -14.54
CA SER A 255 -14.86 -1.78 -16.00
C SER A 255 -15.67 -3.02 -16.37
N ARG A 256 -15.45 -4.16 -15.70
CA ARG A 256 -16.26 -5.38 -15.91
C ARG A 256 -17.69 -5.20 -15.38
N ALA A 257 -17.85 -4.64 -14.18
CA ALA A 257 -19.16 -4.40 -13.58
C ALA A 257 -20.00 -3.45 -14.44
N VAL A 258 -19.43 -2.33 -14.88
CA VAL A 258 -20.11 -1.38 -15.79
C VAL A 258 -20.50 -2.04 -17.11
N ARG A 259 -19.64 -2.89 -17.69
CA ARG A 259 -20.01 -3.65 -18.90
C ARG A 259 -21.15 -4.62 -18.68
N ALA A 260 -21.20 -5.28 -17.52
CA ALA A 260 -22.24 -6.23 -17.19
C ALA A 260 -23.60 -5.53 -16.96
N THR A 261 -23.59 -4.37 -16.29
CA THR A 261 -24.84 -3.67 -15.95
C THR A 261 -25.32 -2.68 -17.00
N GLY A 262 -24.40 -2.19 -17.83
CA GLY A 262 -24.58 -0.97 -18.62
C GLY A 262 -24.69 0.28 -17.76
N TRP A 263 -24.89 1.42 -18.42
CA TRP A 263 -25.06 2.72 -17.78
C TRP A 263 -26.54 3.05 -17.56
N ARG A 264 -26.84 3.81 -16.50
CA ARG A 264 -28.17 4.36 -16.18
C ARG A 264 -28.07 5.85 -15.94
N ILE A 265 -28.89 6.60 -16.65
CA ILE A 265 -29.01 8.04 -16.46
C ILE A 265 -29.64 8.36 -15.11
N ALA A 266 -29.03 9.30 -14.38
CA ALA A 266 -29.50 9.76 -13.08
C ALA A 266 -29.16 11.24 -12.86
N SER A 267 -29.89 11.85 -11.95
CA SER A 267 -29.57 13.14 -11.37
C SER A 267 -28.72 12.91 -10.11
N VAL A 268 -27.58 13.60 -10.03
CA VAL A 268 -26.59 13.37 -8.98
C VAL A 268 -26.29 14.66 -8.24
N THR A 269 -26.33 14.58 -6.90
CA THR A 269 -25.92 15.66 -6.01
C THR A 269 -24.75 15.16 -5.17
N VAL A 270 -23.59 15.79 -5.32
CA VAL A 270 -22.41 15.47 -4.52
C VAL A 270 -22.47 16.30 -3.24
N GLU A 271 -22.76 15.63 -2.13
CA GLU A 271 -22.85 16.26 -0.82
C GLU A 271 -21.45 16.29 -0.20
N PRO A 272 -20.88 17.48 0.01
CA PRO A 272 -19.58 17.57 0.64
C PRO A 272 -19.76 17.27 2.14
N ASP A 273 -18.91 16.39 2.68
CA ASP A 273 -18.93 16.03 4.10
C ASP A 273 -18.41 17.21 4.94
N TYR A 274 -19.31 18.15 5.26
CA TYR A 274 -19.06 19.30 6.14
C TYR A 274 -20.02 19.29 7.34
N PRO A 275 -19.60 19.79 8.51
CA PRO A 275 -18.29 20.38 8.80
C PRO A 275 -17.27 19.27 9.08
N ILE A 276 -16.11 19.35 8.41
CA ILE A 276 -14.89 18.53 8.58
C ILE A 276 -14.93 17.73 9.89
N ARG A 277 -15.59 16.57 9.89
CA ARG A 277 -15.43 15.63 10.98
C ARG A 277 -13.96 15.22 10.91
N ARG A 278 -13.28 15.12 12.05
CA ARG A 278 -11.85 14.75 12.14
C ARG A 278 -11.46 13.43 11.43
N GLY A 279 -12.40 12.73 10.79
CA GLY A 279 -12.14 11.65 9.83
C GLY A 279 -12.31 12.15 8.40
N ARG A 280 -11.25 12.04 7.58
CA ARG A 280 -11.26 12.28 6.13
C ARG A 280 -12.17 11.28 5.42
N HIS A 281 -13.48 11.49 5.49
CA HIS A 281 -14.44 10.71 4.73
C HIS A 281 -14.55 11.29 3.32
N LEU A 282 -14.70 10.39 2.35
CA LEU A 282 -14.92 10.74 0.95
C LEU A 282 -16.36 11.21 0.80
N PRO A 283 -16.65 12.19 -0.08
CA PRO A 283 -17.98 12.78 -0.21
C PRO A 283 -19.02 11.75 -0.63
N ASP A 284 -20.24 11.97 -0.13
CA ASP A 284 -21.42 11.20 -0.49
C ASP A 284 -22.02 11.76 -1.79
N ILE A 285 -22.58 10.86 -2.58
CA ILE A 285 -23.08 11.10 -3.92
C ILE A 285 -24.52 10.59 -3.91
N ASN A 286 -25.46 11.50 -3.70
CA ASN A 286 -26.88 11.21 -3.70
C ASN A 286 -27.36 11.11 -5.14
N VAL A 287 -27.95 9.98 -5.49
CA VAL A 287 -28.37 9.64 -6.84
C VAL A 287 -29.89 9.50 -6.86
N VAL A 288 -30.51 10.14 -7.85
CA VAL A 288 -31.94 10.01 -8.16
C VAL A 288 -32.09 9.55 -9.60
N TYR A 289 -32.62 8.35 -9.80
CA TYR A 289 -32.89 7.80 -11.13
C TYR A 289 -34.17 8.39 -11.73
N ARG A 290 -34.36 8.20 -13.03
CA ARG A 290 -35.54 8.69 -13.76
C ARG A 290 -36.86 8.07 -13.28
N ASP A 291 -36.84 6.84 -12.78
CA ASP A 291 -38.00 6.16 -12.19
C ASP A 291 -38.33 6.68 -10.77
N GLY A 292 -37.62 7.71 -10.30
CA GLY A 292 -37.78 8.30 -8.97
C GLY A 292 -37.07 7.53 -7.86
N THR A 293 -36.50 6.36 -8.16
CA THR A 293 -35.74 5.58 -7.17
C THR A 293 -34.43 6.27 -6.81
N ARG A 294 -33.94 6.01 -5.59
CA ARG A 294 -32.77 6.69 -5.04
C ARG A 294 -31.75 5.72 -4.51
N ILE A 295 -30.47 6.10 -4.63
CA ILE A 295 -29.35 5.41 -4.00
C ILE A 295 -28.33 6.43 -3.53
N THR A 296 -27.67 6.16 -2.41
CA THR A 296 -26.55 6.95 -1.92
C THR A 296 -25.28 6.18 -2.21
N LEU A 297 -24.40 6.78 -2.99
CA LEU A 297 -23.07 6.26 -3.24
C LEU A 297 -22.06 7.06 -2.42
N ARG A 298 -20.89 6.50 -2.17
CA ARG A 298 -19.75 7.23 -1.63
C ARG A 298 -18.57 7.10 -2.57
N ALA A 299 -17.86 8.19 -2.78
CA ALA A 299 -16.69 8.18 -3.64
C ALA A 299 -15.62 7.22 -3.10
N ALA A 300 -14.90 6.57 -4.00
CA ALA A 300 -13.74 5.74 -3.66
C ALA A 300 -12.44 6.55 -3.80
N THR A 301 -11.41 6.19 -3.03
CA THR A 301 -10.08 6.82 -3.12
C THR A 301 -9.53 6.61 -4.52
N SER A 302 -9.27 7.71 -5.22
CA SER A 302 -8.81 7.68 -6.61
C SER A 302 -8.22 9.03 -6.99
N SER A 303 -7.34 9.05 -8.00
CA SER A 303 -6.96 10.28 -8.70
C SER A 303 -8.15 10.91 -9.44
N HIS A 304 -9.24 10.16 -9.59
CA HIS A 304 -10.52 10.61 -10.11
C HIS A 304 -11.51 10.90 -8.98
N GLY A 305 -11.41 12.06 -8.33
CA GLY A 305 -12.27 12.43 -7.19
C GLY A 305 -13.57 13.17 -7.59
N SER A 306 -14.66 13.00 -6.84
CA SER A 306 -15.91 13.75 -7.01
C SER A 306 -15.90 15.15 -6.40
N VAL A 307 -14.89 15.50 -5.59
CA VAL A 307 -14.80 16.81 -4.91
C VAL A 307 -15.01 18.01 -5.85
N PRO A 308 -14.50 18.02 -7.10
CA PRO A 308 -14.73 19.13 -8.01
C PRO A 308 -16.20 19.33 -8.43
N MET A 309 -17.10 18.38 -8.13
CA MET A 309 -18.52 18.38 -8.51
C MET A 309 -19.46 18.88 -7.39
N LYS A 310 -18.93 19.19 -6.19
CA LYS A 310 -19.72 19.47 -4.98
C LYS A 310 -20.64 20.70 -5.03
N HIS A 311 -20.49 21.58 -6.01
CA HIS A 311 -21.24 22.85 -6.09
C HIS A 311 -22.38 22.82 -7.10
N GLN A 312 -22.68 21.67 -7.69
CA GLN A 312 -23.66 21.54 -8.76
C GLN A 312 -24.68 20.46 -8.38
N PRO A 313 -25.73 20.81 -7.62
CA PRO A 313 -26.78 19.86 -7.27
C PRO A 313 -27.55 19.42 -8.52
N ASN A 314 -28.15 18.22 -8.45
CA ASN A 314 -29.01 17.65 -9.47
C ASN A 314 -28.36 17.58 -10.87
N ARG A 315 -27.05 17.33 -10.90
CA ARG A 315 -26.33 17.24 -12.16
C ARG A 315 -26.60 15.91 -12.84
N GLN A 316 -26.95 15.95 -14.11
CA GLN A 316 -27.08 14.74 -14.90
C GLN A 316 -25.74 13.99 -14.97
N ALA A 317 -25.79 12.69 -14.68
CA ALA A 317 -24.68 11.76 -14.78
C ALA A 317 -25.19 10.37 -15.20
N TRP A 318 -24.26 9.48 -15.52
CA TRP A 318 -24.55 8.07 -15.79
C TRP A 318 -23.90 7.19 -14.74
N ILE A 319 -24.61 6.15 -14.32
CA ILE A 319 -24.16 5.26 -13.25
C ILE A 319 -24.18 3.84 -13.76
N GLY A 320 -23.09 3.12 -13.55
CA GLY A 320 -22.96 1.71 -13.89
C GLY A 320 -22.15 0.97 -12.83
N GLY A 321 -22.22 -0.35 -12.87
CA GLY A 321 -21.57 -1.24 -11.92
C GLY A 321 -22.49 -1.72 -10.80
N THR A 322 -21.89 -2.34 -9.78
CA THR A 322 -22.61 -3.02 -8.70
C THR A 322 -21.90 -2.84 -7.38
N ASP A 323 -22.64 -2.59 -6.29
CA ASP A 323 -22.12 -2.48 -4.92
C ASP A 323 -20.83 -1.64 -4.84
N ARG A 324 -19.65 -2.26 -4.68
CA ARG A 324 -18.33 -1.60 -4.53
C ARG A 324 -17.66 -1.18 -5.82
N ASP A 325 -18.16 -1.70 -6.92
CA ASP A 325 -17.60 -1.53 -8.26
C ASP A 325 -18.47 -0.58 -9.10
N MET A 326 -19.12 0.37 -8.43
CA MET A 326 -19.89 1.44 -9.05
C MET A 326 -18.97 2.49 -9.68
N VAL A 327 -19.45 3.10 -10.76
CA VAL A 327 -18.82 4.24 -11.44
C VAL A 327 -19.89 5.28 -11.73
N VAL A 328 -19.60 6.53 -11.41
CA VAL A 328 -20.41 7.69 -11.77
C VAL A 328 -19.68 8.46 -12.85
N LEU A 329 -20.26 8.52 -14.04
CA LEU A 329 -19.75 9.24 -15.19
C LEU A 329 -20.44 10.60 -15.28
N PHE A 330 -19.68 11.66 -15.03
CA PHE A 330 -20.15 13.02 -15.25
C PHE A 330 -19.89 13.44 -16.70
N PRO A 331 -20.77 14.22 -17.34
CA PRO A 331 -20.60 14.62 -18.74
C PRO A 331 -19.36 15.47 -18.98
N HIS A 332 -18.93 16.26 -17.98
CA HIS A 332 -17.75 17.11 -18.07
C HIS A 332 -17.02 17.17 -16.71
N GLY A 333 -15.70 17.09 -16.71
CA GLY A 333 -14.89 17.38 -15.52
C GLY A 333 -14.83 18.89 -15.25
N ARG A 334 -14.43 19.30 -14.04
CA ARG A 334 -14.27 20.75 -13.71
C ARG A 334 -13.31 21.45 -14.67
N TRP A 335 -12.29 20.73 -15.13
CA TRP A 335 -11.21 21.23 -15.97
C TRP A 335 -11.09 20.51 -17.31
N ARG A 336 -12.01 19.57 -17.62
CA ARG A 336 -11.91 18.71 -18.81
C ARG A 336 -13.23 18.71 -19.54
N LYS A 337 -13.17 18.96 -20.86
CA LYS A 337 -14.31 18.83 -21.77
C LYS A 337 -14.78 17.39 -21.95
N SER A 338 -13.92 16.42 -21.66
CA SER A 338 -14.29 15.00 -21.76
C SER A 338 -15.09 14.54 -20.54
N PRO A 339 -15.97 13.53 -20.71
CA PRO A 339 -16.63 12.86 -19.60
C PRO A 339 -15.64 12.38 -18.54
N TYR A 340 -16.07 12.43 -17.28
CA TYR A 340 -15.22 12.20 -16.13
C TYR A 340 -15.80 11.09 -15.26
N ALA A 341 -15.18 9.91 -15.35
CA ALA A 341 -15.54 8.75 -14.56
C ALA A 341 -14.97 8.87 -13.13
N VAL A 342 -15.85 8.79 -12.14
CA VAL A 342 -15.54 8.78 -10.72
C VAL A 342 -15.86 7.40 -10.16
N PRO A 343 -14.90 6.69 -9.55
CA PRO A 343 -15.18 5.43 -8.87
C PRO A 343 -15.96 5.68 -7.59
N ALA A 344 -16.98 4.88 -7.36
CA ALA A 344 -17.84 4.96 -6.18
C ALA A 344 -18.19 3.57 -5.66
N TYR A 345 -18.89 3.52 -4.54
CA TYR A 345 -19.53 2.32 -4.02
C TYR A 345 -20.87 2.69 -3.39
N ALA A 346 -21.83 1.76 -3.42
CA ALA A 346 -23.12 1.94 -2.78
C ALA A 346 -22.98 1.93 -1.24
N LEU A 347 -23.66 2.87 -0.57
CA LEU A 347 -23.83 2.86 0.88
C LEU A 347 -25.09 2.10 1.29
N ASN A 348 -26.15 2.22 0.49
CA ASN A 348 -27.45 1.61 0.72
C ASN A 348 -27.97 0.96 -0.57
N MET A 349 -28.93 0.05 -0.42
CA MET A 349 -29.68 -0.50 -1.56
C MET A 349 -30.55 0.59 -2.19
N ARG A 350 -30.90 0.42 -3.47
CA ARG A 350 -31.83 1.31 -4.16
C ARG A 350 -33.18 1.28 -3.46
N THR A 351 -33.69 2.44 -3.09
CA THR A 351 -34.99 2.59 -2.45
C THR A 351 -36.01 3.08 -3.47
N GLY A 352 -37.25 2.57 -3.38
CA GLY A 352 -38.37 3.02 -4.20
C GLY A 352 -38.61 4.53 -4.03
N ALA A 353 -39.35 5.16 -4.95
CA ALA A 353 -39.71 6.59 -4.90
C ALA A 353 -40.57 7.01 -3.68
N LYS A 354 -40.66 6.16 -2.65
CA LYS A 354 -41.57 6.30 -1.52
C LYS A 354 -41.07 7.37 -0.56
N ASN A 355 -42.00 8.28 -0.22
CA ASN A 355 -41.86 9.46 0.63
C ASN A 355 -40.72 9.39 1.64
N THR A 356 -39.92 10.45 1.65
CA THR A 356 -39.05 10.89 2.75
C THR A 356 -39.85 10.96 4.05
N ALA A 357 -40.15 9.80 4.64
CA ALA A 357 -40.34 9.71 6.07
C ALA A 357 -39.05 10.22 6.67
N ALA A 358 -39.17 11.20 7.58
CA ALA A 358 -38.03 11.78 8.27
C ALA A 358 -37.10 10.65 8.75
N PRO A 359 -35.77 10.80 8.61
CA PRO A 359 -34.84 9.80 9.11
C PRO A 359 -35.26 9.44 10.52
N VAL A 360 -35.49 8.14 10.77
CA VAL A 360 -35.82 7.66 12.11
C VAL A 360 -34.74 8.24 13.02
N PRO A 361 -35.10 9.09 14.01
CA PRO A 361 -34.11 9.78 14.81
C PRO A 361 -33.18 8.72 15.39
N GLU A 362 -31.91 8.77 15.00
CA GLU A 362 -30.89 7.88 15.54
C GLU A 362 -30.91 8.06 17.05
N ASP A 363 -31.24 6.99 17.78
CA ASP A 363 -31.26 7.02 19.23
C ASP A 363 -29.88 7.49 19.73
N PRO A 364 -29.79 8.67 20.40
CA PRO A 364 -28.53 9.22 20.86
C PRO A 364 -27.81 8.27 21.81
N GLU A 365 -28.53 7.37 22.52
CA GLU A 365 -27.93 6.36 23.37
C GLU A 365 -27.23 5.26 22.56
N GLN A 366 -27.84 4.79 21.46
CA GLN A 366 -27.22 3.77 20.60
C GLN A 366 -25.96 4.31 19.93
N THR A 367 -25.99 5.53 19.41
CA THR A 367 -24.82 6.16 18.76
C THR A 367 -23.70 6.42 19.77
N ALA A 368 -24.02 6.87 20.99
CA ALA A 368 -23.05 7.07 22.06
C ALA A 368 -22.39 5.75 22.51
N LEU A 369 -23.17 4.67 22.61
CA LEU A 369 -22.68 3.36 23.02
C LEU A 369 -21.75 2.75 21.96
N VAL A 370 -22.12 2.82 20.68
CA VAL A 370 -21.26 2.38 19.56
C VAL A 370 -19.97 3.21 19.53
N LYS A 371 -20.06 4.53 19.71
CA LYS A 371 -18.89 5.42 19.72
C LYS A 371 -17.95 5.11 20.89
N ARG A 372 -18.47 4.83 22.09
CA ARG A 372 -17.68 4.44 23.26
C ARG A 372 -16.99 3.08 23.05
N LYS A 373 -17.70 2.09 22.48
CA LYS A 373 -17.16 0.77 22.14
C LYS A 373 -16.08 0.84 21.06
N VAL A 374 -16.29 1.60 19.99
CA VAL A 374 -15.28 1.81 18.93
C VAL A 374 -14.07 2.55 19.48
N ARG A 375 -14.25 3.57 20.32
CA ARG A 375 -13.14 4.29 20.95
C ARG A 375 -12.28 3.37 21.82
N ARG A 376 -12.90 2.52 22.66
CA ARG A 376 -12.15 1.52 23.45
C ARG A 376 -11.39 0.54 22.56
N PHE A 377 -12.02 0.05 21.50
CA PHE A 377 -11.37 -0.85 20.56
C PHE A 377 -10.14 -0.20 19.87
N VAL A 378 -10.27 1.05 19.42
CA VAL A 378 -9.16 1.80 18.81
C VAL A 378 -8.01 2.01 19.81
N ILE A 379 -8.32 2.34 21.07
CA ILE A 379 -7.32 2.50 22.13
C ILE A 379 -6.57 1.17 22.37
N VAL A 380 -7.28 0.05 22.45
CA VAL A 380 -6.66 -1.28 22.63
C VAL A 380 -5.77 -1.65 21.44
N MET A 381 -6.24 -1.40 20.21
CA MET A 381 -5.44 -1.64 19.00
C MET A 381 -4.19 -0.75 18.95
N ALA A 382 -4.30 0.52 19.29
CA ALA A 382 -3.16 1.43 19.35
C ALA A 382 -2.15 1.01 20.42
N GLY A 383 -2.63 0.59 21.60
CA GLY A 383 -1.78 0.01 22.65
C GLY A 383 -1.05 -1.25 22.20
N TRP A 384 -1.73 -2.16 21.50
CA TRP A 384 -1.13 -3.37 20.95
C TRP A 384 -0.02 -3.05 19.93
N TYR A 385 -0.27 -2.13 18.99
CA TYR A 385 0.75 -1.71 18.03
C TYR A 385 1.93 -1.00 18.71
N ALA A 386 1.70 -0.19 19.75
CA ALA A 386 2.78 0.42 20.52
C ALA A 386 3.65 -0.65 21.21
N VAL A 387 3.04 -1.70 21.76
CA VAL A 387 3.78 -2.85 22.32
C VAL A 387 4.57 -3.59 21.25
N LEU A 388 4.01 -3.81 20.05
CA LEU A 388 4.74 -4.44 18.95
C LEU A 388 5.93 -3.61 18.46
N ILE A 389 5.75 -2.29 18.35
CA ILE A 389 6.82 -1.37 17.97
C ILE A 389 7.91 -1.38 19.05
N ALA A 390 7.55 -1.30 20.33
CA ALA A 390 8.51 -1.36 21.43
C ALA A 390 9.26 -2.71 21.46
N ALA A 391 8.55 -3.83 21.28
CA ALA A 391 9.16 -5.15 21.17
C ALA A 391 10.08 -5.27 19.95
N GLY A 392 9.68 -4.71 18.81
CA GLY A 392 10.51 -4.62 17.60
C GLY A 392 11.78 -3.81 17.83
N VAL A 393 11.68 -2.63 18.47
CA VAL A 393 12.85 -1.80 18.82
C VAL A 393 13.78 -2.54 19.77
N VAL A 394 13.25 -3.19 20.81
CA VAL A 394 14.07 -3.99 21.75
C VAL A 394 14.77 -5.14 21.03
N LEU A 395 14.06 -5.88 20.17
CA LEU A 395 14.65 -6.97 19.41
C LEU A 395 15.70 -6.50 18.39
N MET A 396 15.52 -5.31 17.83
CA MET A 396 16.49 -4.67 16.93
C MET A 396 17.75 -4.28 17.69
N VAL A 397 17.62 -3.66 18.87
CA VAL A 397 18.74 -3.32 19.76
C VAL A 397 19.50 -4.57 20.22
N LEU A 398 18.80 -5.69 20.41
CA LEU A 398 19.39 -6.97 20.79
C LEU A 398 19.94 -7.78 19.60
N ASN A 399 19.88 -7.23 18.38
CA ASN A 399 20.33 -7.86 17.13
C ASN A 399 19.66 -9.23 16.85
N LEU A 400 18.41 -9.41 17.30
CA LEU A 400 17.62 -10.63 17.15
C LEU A 400 16.64 -10.45 15.98
N LEU A 401 17.14 -10.54 14.74
CA LEU A 401 16.35 -10.36 13.51
C LEU A 401 15.22 -11.39 13.33
N TRP A 402 15.45 -12.64 13.74
CA TRP A 402 14.48 -13.74 13.56
C TRP A 402 13.23 -13.63 14.47
N PRO A 403 13.37 -13.36 15.78
CA PRO A 403 12.22 -13.04 16.63
C PRO A 403 11.51 -11.74 16.23
N LEU A 404 12.24 -10.77 15.66
CA LEU A 404 11.65 -9.50 15.21
C LEU A 404 10.70 -9.72 14.03
N PHE A 405 11.08 -10.57 13.09
CA PHE A 405 10.21 -11.02 12.02
C PHE A 405 8.97 -11.76 12.56
N PHE A 406 9.16 -12.66 13.53
CA PHE A 406 8.04 -13.39 14.15
C PHE A 406 7.07 -12.47 14.90
N VAL A 407 7.57 -11.50 15.67
CA VAL A 407 6.74 -10.50 16.37
C VAL A 407 6.03 -9.58 15.39
N ALA A 408 6.70 -9.14 14.32
CA ALA A 408 6.08 -8.32 13.29
C ALA A 408 4.98 -9.07 12.54
N VAL A 409 5.21 -10.32 12.14
CA VAL A 409 4.26 -11.12 11.36
C VAL A 409 3.14 -11.69 12.24
N VAL A 410 3.46 -12.41 13.31
CA VAL A 410 2.44 -13.04 14.17
C VAL A 410 1.72 -11.99 15.00
N GLY A 411 2.45 -11.00 15.51
CA GLY A 411 1.87 -9.91 16.29
C GLY A 411 0.93 -9.02 15.49
N SER A 412 1.20 -8.78 14.20
CA SER A 412 0.29 -8.01 13.33
C SER A 412 -0.94 -8.81 12.89
N LEU A 413 -0.89 -10.14 12.93
CA LEU A 413 -2.01 -11.04 12.60
C LEU A 413 -2.91 -11.37 13.82
N ALA A 414 -2.38 -11.33 15.04
CA ALA A 414 -3.12 -11.58 16.29
C ALA A 414 -4.42 -10.76 16.49
N PRO A 415 -4.53 -9.49 16.03
CA PRO A 415 -5.76 -8.72 16.14
C PRO A 415 -6.91 -9.27 15.29
N ILE A 416 -6.62 -10.05 14.24
CA ILE A 416 -7.63 -10.54 13.29
C ILE A 416 -8.68 -11.43 13.99
N PRO A 417 -8.32 -12.52 14.70
CA PRO A 417 -9.31 -13.32 15.43
C PRO A 417 -10.00 -12.56 16.56
N LEU A 418 -9.28 -11.67 17.26
CA LEU A 418 -9.84 -10.81 18.32
C LEU A 418 -10.90 -9.83 17.79
N THR A 419 -10.65 -9.23 16.62
CA THR A 419 -11.66 -8.39 15.95
C THR A 419 -12.87 -9.21 15.56
N GLN A 420 -12.69 -10.45 15.09
CA GLN A 420 -13.78 -11.35 14.76
C GLN A 420 -14.66 -11.60 15.99
N VAL A 421 -14.10 -12.11 17.09
CA VAL A 421 -14.83 -12.43 18.32
C VAL A 421 -15.54 -11.20 18.89
N TYR A 422 -14.88 -10.04 18.88
CA TYR A 422 -15.47 -8.80 19.35
C TYR A 422 -16.70 -8.38 18.53
N PHE A 423 -16.63 -8.45 17.20
CA PHE A 423 -17.77 -8.12 16.34
C PHE A 423 -18.89 -9.16 16.42
N THR A 424 -18.59 -10.45 16.58
CA THR A 424 -19.62 -11.49 16.76
C THR A 424 -20.38 -11.30 18.07
N ARG A 425 -19.69 -11.03 19.18
CA ARG A 425 -20.34 -10.74 20.47
C ARG A 425 -21.13 -9.43 20.45
N MET A 426 -20.64 -8.43 19.74
CA MET A 426 -21.38 -7.17 19.59
C MET A 426 -22.66 -7.36 18.78
N ARG A 427 -22.66 -8.25 17.78
CA ARG A 427 -23.84 -8.64 17.00
C ARG A 427 -24.88 -9.37 17.88
N ALA A 428 -24.46 -10.39 18.63
CA ALA A 428 -25.35 -11.15 19.51
C ALA A 428 -26.04 -10.26 20.57
N ALA A 429 -25.28 -9.37 21.22
CA ALA A 429 -25.82 -8.45 22.24
C ALA A 429 -26.79 -7.37 21.68
N LEU A 430 -26.85 -7.21 20.37
CA LEU A 430 -27.77 -6.29 19.68
C LEU A 430 -28.97 -7.02 19.06
N GLU A 431 -28.94 -8.35 18.95
CA GLU A 431 -30.06 -9.19 18.49
C GLU A 431 -30.94 -9.66 19.66
N GLU A 432 -30.38 -9.73 20.89
CA GLU A 432 -31.14 -10.00 22.13
C GLU A 432 -31.96 -8.79 22.65
N LYS A 433 -31.76 -7.60 22.08
CA LYS A 433 -32.50 -6.38 22.42
C LYS A 433 -33.39 -5.97 21.25
#